data_AF-A0A6I9XW94-F1
#
_entry.id   AF-A0A6I9XW94-F1
#
_cell.length_a   1.000
_cell.length_b   1.000
_cell.length_c   1.000
_cell.angle_alpha   90.00
_cell.angle_beta   90.00
_cell.angle_gamma   90.00
#
_symmetry.space_group_name_H-M   'P 1'
#
loop_
_entity.id
_entity.type
_entity.pdbx_description
1 polymer ?
#
loop_
_entity_poly.entity_id
_entity_poly.type
_entity_poly.pdbx_seq_one_letter_code
_entity_poly.pdbx_strand_id
1 'polypeptide(L)'
;MLLVLSEEHKEHLGFLPQVESSVVNEFGRIAIEFLRKGTNPKVYEGAARKLNVSSETIQHGVEGLTYLLTESSKLMISEIDFQDSILVLQFPEELNALLLQLYLDNRKEIRNILSELTPKLPSYHNLEWRLDVQLASRSLRQQIKPAVTLKLHLNENENQTTKILQTDPATLLHLIQQMEQALGEMKTNHCRRIVRNIK
;
A
#
# COMPACT_ATOMS: atom_id res chain seq x y z
N MET A 1 -5.80 2.20 16.06
CA MET A 1 -5.65 0.74 15.79
C MET A 1 -4.27 0.38 16.28
N LEU A 2 -4.16 -0.60 17.20
CA LEU A 2 -2.86 -0.99 17.73
C LEU A 2 -2.10 -1.85 16.73
N LEU A 3 -0.78 -1.66 16.68
CA LEU A 3 0.12 -2.41 15.81
C LEU A 3 0.38 -3.78 16.45
N VAL A 4 0.13 -4.86 15.72
CA VAL A 4 0.39 -6.22 16.20
C VAL A 4 1.74 -6.68 15.65
N LEU A 5 2.77 -6.61 16.48
CA LEU A 5 4.09 -7.16 16.15
C LEU A 5 4.08 -8.68 16.35
N SER A 6 4.61 -9.43 15.38
CA SER A 6 4.92 -10.86 15.55
C SER A 6 6.04 -11.04 16.57
N GLU A 7 6.12 -12.21 17.19
CA GLU A 7 7.18 -12.52 18.18
C GLU A 7 8.58 -12.39 17.57
N GLU A 8 8.76 -12.79 16.30
CA GLU A 8 10.03 -12.63 15.56
C GLU A 8 10.45 -11.16 15.45
N HIS A 9 9.52 -10.25 15.13
CA HIS A 9 9.83 -8.82 15.05
C HIS A 9 10.13 -8.20 16.42
N LYS A 10 9.55 -8.74 17.50
CA LYS A 10 9.91 -8.32 18.87
C LYS A 10 11.32 -8.74 19.22
N GLU A 11 11.71 -9.97 18.89
CA GLU A 11 13.09 -10.47 19.09
C GLU A 11 14.09 -9.64 18.30
N HIS A 12 13.77 -9.31 17.04
CA HIS A 12 14.60 -8.47 16.18
C HIS A 12 14.79 -7.04 16.72
N LEU A 13 13.81 -6.50 17.45
CA LEU A 13 13.93 -5.18 18.08
C LEU A 13 14.57 -5.24 19.47
N GLY A 14 14.68 -6.42 20.08
CA GLY A 14 15.16 -6.63 21.45
C GLY A 14 16.62 -6.24 21.70
N PHE A 15 17.44 -6.09 20.65
CA PHE A 15 18.82 -5.60 20.77
C PHE A 15 18.92 -4.07 20.83
N LEU A 16 17.89 -3.32 20.40
CA LEU A 16 17.93 -1.85 20.34
C LEU A 16 18.21 -1.17 21.70
N PRO A 17 17.71 -1.66 22.85
CA PRO A 17 18.03 -1.08 24.16
C PRO A 17 19.50 -1.20 24.57
N GLN A 18 20.28 -2.09 23.94
CA GLN A 18 21.70 -2.28 24.25
C GLN A 18 22.61 -1.28 23.52
N VAL A 19 22.04 -0.50 22.59
CA VAL A 19 22.77 0.38 21.70
C VAL A 19 22.47 1.85 22.04
N GLU A 20 23.46 2.73 21.89
CA GLU A 20 23.27 4.17 22.10
C GLU A 20 22.19 4.75 21.18
N SER A 21 21.48 5.77 21.68
CA SER A 21 20.42 6.49 20.98
C SER A 21 20.90 7.14 19.65
N SER A 22 22.17 7.53 19.58
CA SER A 22 22.82 8.03 18.35
C SER A 22 22.80 6.98 17.23
N VAL A 23 23.08 5.73 17.56
CA VAL A 23 23.15 4.61 16.62
C VAL A 23 21.76 4.15 16.20
N VAL A 24 20.77 4.20 17.10
CA VAL A 24 19.37 3.90 16.76
C VAL A 24 18.84 4.88 15.69
N ASN A 25 19.24 6.16 15.76
CA ASN A 25 18.93 7.14 14.72
C ASN A 25 19.61 6.80 13.38
N GLU A 26 20.86 6.32 13.40
CA GLU A 26 21.53 5.83 12.18
C GLU A 26 20.81 4.61 11.60
N PHE A 27 20.38 3.65 12.42
CA PHE A 27 19.59 2.51 11.97
C PHE A 27 18.22 2.92 11.42
N GLY A 28 17.56 3.92 12.01
CA GLY A 28 16.34 4.50 11.46
C GLY A 28 16.54 5.09 10.05
N ARG A 29 17.66 5.79 9.82
CA ARG A 29 18.02 6.29 8.49
C ARG A 29 18.31 5.16 7.50
N ILE A 30 19.06 4.14 7.93
CA ILE A 30 19.37 2.96 7.10
C ILE A 30 18.08 2.21 6.75
N ALA A 31 17.11 2.11 7.66
CA ALA A 31 15.80 1.50 7.40
C ALA A 31 15.03 2.24 6.29
N ILE A 32 15.10 3.57 6.25
CA ILE A 32 14.46 4.37 5.19
C ILE A 32 15.22 4.25 3.86
N GLU A 33 16.55 4.26 3.90
CA GLU A 33 17.35 4.00 2.70
C GLU A 33 17.09 2.60 2.14
N PHE A 34 16.91 1.61 3.02
CA PHE A 34 16.53 0.26 2.67
C PHE A 34 15.20 0.22 1.91
N LEU A 35 14.19 0.99 2.34
CA LEU A 35 12.92 1.14 1.60
C LEU A 35 13.08 1.74 0.21
N ARG A 36 14.05 2.64 0.00
CA ARG A 36 14.29 3.31 -1.29
C ARG A 36 15.15 2.49 -2.26
N LYS A 37 16.23 1.89 -1.76
CA LYS A 37 17.32 1.32 -2.58
C LYS A 37 17.54 -0.18 -2.37
N GLY A 38 16.86 -0.80 -1.41
CA GLY A 38 17.04 -2.21 -1.04
C GLY A 38 18.23 -2.46 -0.10
N THR A 39 18.52 -3.74 0.16
CA THR A 39 19.58 -4.18 1.09
C THR A 39 20.97 -3.75 0.60
N ASN A 40 21.75 -3.12 1.49
CA ASN A 40 23.16 -2.85 1.23
C ASN A 40 24.06 -3.57 2.26
N PRO A 41 24.58 -4.77 1.95
CA PRO A 41 25.32 -5.61 2.90
C PRO A 41 26.60 -4.93 3.44
N LYS A 42 27.22 -4.03 2.68
CA LYS A 42 28.43 -3.30 3.11
C LYS A 42 28.16 -2.37 4.28
N VAL A 43 26.95 -1.81 4.38
CA VAL A 43 26.56 -0.92 5.48
C VAL A 43 26.39 -1.73 6.76
N TYR A 44 25.80 -2.93 6.66
CA TYR A 44 25.65 -3.85 7.80
C TYR A 44 26.99 -4.37 8.30
N GLU A 45 27.91 -4.76 7.40
CA GLU A 45 29.27 -5.15 7.78
C GLU A 45 30.04 -4.01 8.46
N GLY A 46 29.87 -2.76 7.98
CA GLY A 46 30.48 -1.58 8.58
C GLY A 46 29.96 -1.30 9.99
N ALA A 47 28.65 -1.42 10.20
CA ALA A 47 28.02 -1.27 11.51
C ALA A 47 28.40 -2.41 12.47
N ALA A 48 28.47 -3.66 11.96
CA ALA A 48 28.88 -4.85 12.72
C ALA A 48 30.27 -4.68 13.33
N ARG A 49 31.21 -4.17 12.55
CA ARG A 49 32.59 -3.90 13.01
C ARG A 49 32.66 -2.79 14.05
N LYS A 50 31.80 -1.77 13.98
CA LYS A 50 31.79 -0.66 14.94
C LYS A 50 31.18 -1.06 16.29
N LEU A 51 30.14 -1.88 16.25
CA LEU A 51 29.36 -2.25 17.44
C LEU A 51 29.83 -3.57 18.06
N ASN A 52 30.76 -4.29 17.41
CA ASN A 52 31.19 -5.64 17.78
C ASN A 52 30.02 -6.64 17.90
N VAL A 53 29.01 -6.48 17.04
CA VAL A 53 27.84 -7.37 16.95
C VAL A 53 27.86 -8.08 15.60
N SER A 54 27.22 -9.25 15.49
CA SER A 54 27.10 -9.95 14.22
C SER A 54 26.35 -9.10 13.18
N SER A 55 26.72 -9.25 11.90
CA SER A 55 26.03 -8.57 10.80
C SER A 55 24.56 -8.98 10.70
N GLU A 56 24.23 -10.20 11.12
CA GLU A 56 22.89 -10.77 11.08
C GLU A 56 21.96 -10.09 12.10
N THR A 57 22.45 -9.86 13.33
CA THR A 57 21.67 -9.14 14.35
C THR A 57 21.37 -7.69 13.93
N ILE A 58 22.33 -7.01 13.28
CA ILE A 58 22.10 -5.65 12.77
C ILE A 58 21.11 -5.65 11.62
N GLN A 59 21.21 -6.62 10.71
CA GLN A 59 20.26 -6.78 9.62
C GLN A 59 18.84 -6.98 10.15
N HIS A 60 18.65 -7.94 11.06
CA HIS A 60 17.35 -8.20 11.69
C HIS A 60 16.80 -6.98 12.42
N GLY A 61 17.67 -6.22 13.08
CA GLY A 61 17.28 -4.98 13.72
C GLY A 61 16.78 -3.89 12.79
N VAL A 62 17.48 -3.69 11.67
CA VAL A 62 17.07 -2.76 10.63
C VAL A 62 15.79 -3.25 9.95
N GLU A 63 15.63 -4.55 9.73
CA GLU A 63 14.40 -5.15 9.20
C GLU A 63 13.21 -4.94 10.15
N GLY A 64 13.40 -5.15 11.46
CA GLY A 64 12.40 -4.89 12.49
C GLY A 64 11.98 -3.42 12.54
N LEU A 65 12.94 -2.50 12.49
CA LEU A 65 12.66 -1.06 12.42
C LEU A 65 11.94 -0.67 11.14
N THR A 66 12.36 -1.23 10.00
CA THR A 66 11.72 -1.00 8.71
C THR A 66 10.27 -1.46 8.77
N TYR A 67 10.01 -2.66 9.26
CA TYR A 67 8.67 -3.22 9.39
C TYR A 67 7.79 -2.33 10.27
N LEU A 68 8.28 -1.97 11.46
CA LEU A 68 7.57 -1.11 12.40
C LEU A 68 7.20 0.24 11.77
N LEU A 69 8.15 0.93 11.14
CA LEU A 69 7.91 2.23 10.50
C LEU A 69 6.97 2.11 9.30
N THR A 70 7.06 1.02 8.52
CA THR A 70 6.23 0.78 7.33
C THR A 70 4.79 0.49 7.72
N GLU A 71 4.55 -0.47 8.63
CA GLU A 71 3.20 -0.80 9.11
C GLU A 71 2.54 0.38 9.82
N SER A 72 3.30 1.13 10.62
CA SER A 72 2.79 2.35 11.28
C SER A 72 2.38 3.44 10.29
N SER A 73 3.14 3.59 9.20
CA SER A 73 2.86 4.57 8.14
C SER A 73 1.72 4.13 7.23
N LYS A 74 1.59 2.82 6.99
CA LYS A 74 0.50 2.21 6.23
C LYS A 74 -0.84 2.38 6.94
N LEU A 75 -0.88 2.03 8.23
CA LEU A 75 -2.10 2.11 9.06
C LEU A 75 -2.45 3.53 9.53
N MET A 76 -1.58 4.52 9.29
CA MET A 76 -1.75 5.91 9.76
C MET A 76 -2.06 5.97 11.27
N ILE A 77 -1.22 5.29 12.05
CA ILE A 77 -1.41 5.15 13.49
C ILE A 77 -1.25 6.52 14.18
N SER A 78 -2.09 6.79 15.17
CA SER A 78 -1.99 8.02 15.97
C SER A 78 -0.78 7.93 16.91
N GLU A 79 -0.27 9.08 17.36
CA GLU A 79 0.86 9.12 18.30
C GLU A 79 0.59 8.30 19.57
N ILE A 80 -0.65 8.37 20.08
CA ILE A 80 -1.10 7.65 21.28
C ILE A 80 -1.14 6.15 21.00
N ASP A 81 -1.77 5.73 19.90
CA ASP A 81 -1.85 4.31 19.53
C ASP A 81 -0.46 3.71 19.26
N PHE A 82 0.49 4.51 18.75
CA PHE A 82 1.86 4.08 18.49
C PHE A 82 2.63 3.86 19.80
N GLN A 83 2.51 4.79 20.75
CA GLN A 83 3.08 4.62 22.10
C GLN A 83 2.52 3.38 22.79
N ASP A 84 1.20 3.18 22.74
CA ASP A 84 0.53 2.00 23.30
C ASP A 84 1.01 0.69 22.65
N SER A 85 1.32 0.72 21.36
CA SER A 85 1.84 -0.45 20.64
C SER A 85 3.28 -0.78 21.02
N ILE A 86 4.13 0.25 21.25
CA ILE A 86 5.53 0.07 21.64
C ILE A 86 5.67 -0.28 23.12
N LEU A 87 4.73 0.13 23.98
CA LEU A 87 4.69 -0.24 25.40
C LEU A 87 4.80 -1.77 25.62
N VAL A 88 4.30 -2.57 24.68
CA VAL A 88 4.43 -4.05 24.70
C VAL A 88 5.89 -4.52 24.64
N LEU A 89 6.78 -3.75 24.02
CA LEU A 89 8.21 -4.06 23.87
C LEU A 89 9.02 -3.77 25.15
N GLN A 90 8.44 -3.08 26.13
CA GLN A 90 9.08 -2.75 27.42
C GLN A 90 10.43 -2.02 27.29
N PHE A 91 10.58 -1.19 26.27
CA PHE A 91 11.80 -0.40 26.05
C PHE A 91 11.89 0.82 26.98
N PRO A 92 13.10 1.37 27.20
CA PRO A 92 13.30 2.61 27.95
C PRO A 92 12.49 3.77 27.34
N GLU A 93 11.96 4.66 28.19
CA GLU A 93 11.15 5.81 27.75
C GLU A 93 11.88 6.71 26.74
N GLU A 94 13.19 6.87 26.90
CA GLU A 94 14.04 7.63 25.97
C GLU A 94 14.03 7.04 24.56
N LEU A 95 14.07 5.71 24.45
CA LEU A 95 14.07 5.00 23.18
C LEU A 95 12.67 5.05 22.53
N ASN A 96 11.61 4.97 23.32
CA ASN A 96 10.24 5.10 22.84
C ASN A 96 9.98 6.49 22.26
N ALA A 97 10.47 7.54 22.95
CA ALA A 97 10.39 8.91 22.44
C ALA A 97 11.16 9.06 21.12
N LEU A 98 12.34 8.46 21.01
CA LEU A 98 13.15 8.49 19.79
C LEU A 98 12.47 7.76 18.61
N LEU A 99 11.89 6.58 18.84
CA LEU A 99 11.14 5.85 17.81
C LEU A 99 9.89 6.61 17.34
N LEU A 100 9.21 7.29 18.26
CA LEU A 100 8.07 8.16 17.93
C LEU A 100 8.51 9.33 17.03
N GLN A 101 9.61 9.99 17.35
CA GLN A 101 10.15 11.08 16.52
C GLN A 101 10.52 10.57 15.12
N LEU A 102 11.22 9.43 15.03
CA LEU A 102 11.55 8.80 13.76
C LEU A 102 10.30 8.45 12.94
N TYR A 103 9.23 7.99 13.58
CA TYR A 103 7.96 7.76 12.90
C TYR A 103 7.34 9.06 12.37
N LEU A 104 7.23 10.10 13.21
CA LEU A 104 6.57 11.35 12.85
C LEU A 104 7.28 12.10 11.72
N ASP A 105 8.61 12.09 11.73
CA ASP A 105 9.44 12.73 10.71
C ASP A 105 9.30 12.01 9.36
N ASN A 106 9.33 10.67 9.39
CA ASN A 106 9.47 9.88 8.17
C ASN A 106 8.15 9.31 7.62
N ARG A 107 7.03 9.38 8.36
CA ARG A 107 5.73 8.82 7.90
C ARG A 107 5.27 9.33 6.53
N LYS A 108 5.53 10.60 6.21
CA LYS A 108 5.15 11.19 4.92
C LYS A 108 6.02 10.64 3.80
N GLU A 109 7.31 10.53 4.06
CA GLU A 109 8.29 9.99 3.10
C GLU A 109 8.03 8.52 2.81
N ILE A 110 7.86 7.69 3.84
CA ILE A 110 7.54 6.27 3.71
C ILE A 110 6.26 6.08 2.91
N ARG A 111 5.22 6.89 3.16
CA ARG A 111 3.98 6.83 2.39
C ARG A 111 4.17 7.17 0.92
N ASN A 112 5.01 8.17 0.62
CA ASN A 112 5.33 8.51 -0.77
C ASN A 112 6.05 7.35 -1.46
N ILE A 113 7.05 6.75 -0.81
CA ILE A 113 7.77 5.57 -1.32
C ILE A 113 6.80 4.41 -1.56
N LEU A 114 5.92 4.09 -0.60
CA LEU A 114 4.91 3.05 -0.75
C LEU A 114 3.94 3.35 -1.90
N SER A 115 3.57 4.62 -2.10
CA SER A 115 2.70 5.03 -3.21
C SER A 115 3.39 4.93 -4.58
N GLU A 116 4.71 5.09 -4.63
CA GLU A 116 5.52 4.88 -5.85
C GLU A 116 5.66 3.39 -6.18
N LEU A 117 5.81 2.55 -5.16
CA LEU A 117 5.93 1.09 -5.31
C LEU A 117 4.59 0.40 -5.61
N THR A 118 3.46 1.02 -5.25
CA THR A 118 2.13 0.45 -5.49
C THR A 118 1.79 0.53 -6.98
N PRO A 119 1.34 -0.57 -7.62
CA PRO A 119 0.93 -0.53 -9.02
C PRO A 119 -0.22 0.46 -9.19
N LYS A 120 0.02 1.52 -9.96
CA LYS A 120 -0.99 2.52 -10.30
C LYS A 120 -1.93 1.93 -11.35
N LEU A 121 -3.08 1.44 -10.91
CA LEU A 121 -4.15 0.97 -11.79
C LEU A 121 -4.87 2.17 -12.43
N PRO A 122 -5.28 2.09 -13.70
CA PRO A 122 -6.10 3.13 -14.33
C PRO A 122 -7.39 3.34 -13.52
N SER A 123 -7.63 4.56 -13.08
CA SER A 123 -8.82 4.90 -12.30
C SER A 123 -9.93 5.44 -13.20
N TYR A 124 -11.18 5.07 -12.91
CA TYR A 124 -12.32 5.58 -13.64
C TYR A 124 -12.49 7.09 -13.42
N HIS A 125 -12.70 7.85 -14.49
CA HIS A 125 -12.94 9.28 -14.43
C HIS A 125 -14.33 9.68 -14.96
N ASN A 126 -14.70 9.20 -16.15
CA ASN A 126 -15.96 9.55 -16.80
C ASN A 126 -16.43 8.46 -17.77
N LEU A 127 -17.74 8.44 -18.07
CA LEU A 127 -18.35 7.57 -19.07
C LEU A 127 -19.29 8.39 -19.96
N GLU A 128 -19.01 8.40 -21.26
CA GLU A 128 -19.94 8.87 -22.28
C GLU A 128 -20.59 7.67 -22.96
N TRP A 129 -21.85 7.80 -23.38
CA TRP A 129 -22.55 6.72 -24.07
C TRP A 129 -23.42 7.23 -25.20
N ARG A 130 -23.63 6.39 -26.21
CA ARG A 130 -24.54 6.64 -27.33
C ARG A 130 -25.28 5.37 -27.71
N LEU A 131 -26.59 5.46 -27.88
CA LEU A 131 -27.42 4.39 -28.42
C LEU A 131 -27.72 4.68 -29.89
N ASP A 132 -27.26 3.80 -30.77
CA ASP A 132 -27.54 3.83 -32.20
C ASP A 132 -28.51 2.68 -32.54
N VAL A 133 -29.52 2.93 -33.36
CA VAL A 133 -30.48 1.90 -33.78
C VAL A 133 -30.54 1.86 -35.31
N GLN A 134 -30.17 0.71 -35.87
CA GLN A 134 -30.29 0.47 -37.30
C GLN A 134 -31.68 -0.11 -37.62
N LEU A 135 -32.52 0.68 -38.29
CA LEU A 135 -33.90 0.32 -38.66
C LEU A 135 -34.02 -0.44 -40.01
N ALA A 136 -33.00 -0.29 -40.87
CA ALA A 136 -32.97 -0.91 -42.19
C ALA A 136 -31.53 -1.00 -42.71
N SER A 137 -31.29 -1.88 -43.68
CA SER A 137 -30.12 -1.90 -44.53
C SER A 137 -30.55 -2.10 -45.98
N ARG A 138 -29.61 -1.93 -46.92
CA ARG A 138 -29.87 -2.17 -48.35
C ARG A 138 -30.34 -3.61 -48.60
N SER A 139 -29.79 -4.58 -47.86
CA SER A 139 -30.11 -6.01 -47.99
C SER A 139 -31.29 -6.44 -47.13
N LEU A 140 -31.61 -5.71 -46.05
CA LEU A 140 -32.70 -6.06 -45.13
C LEU A 140 -33.47 -4.79 -44.73
N ARG A 141 -34.61 -4.57 -45.37
CA ARG A 141 -35.41 -3.35 -45.23
C ARG A 141 -36.16 -3.24 -43.90
N GLN A 142 -36.35 -4.35 -43.20
CA GLN A 142 -36.98 -4.41 -41.88
C GLN A 142 -36.02 -5.09 -40.92
N GLN A 143 -35.32 -4.30 -40.11
CA GLN A 143 -34.49 -4.79 -39.02
C GLN A 143 -34.50 -3.80 -37.87
N ILE A 144 -34.28 -4.26 -36.65
CA ILE A 144 -34.03 -3.37 -35.52
C ILE A 144 -32.78 -3.90 -34.84
N LYS A 145 -31.65 -3.25 -35.12
CA LYS A 145 -30.36 -3.61 -34.52
C LYS A 145 -29.88 -2.45 -33.65
N PRO A 146 -30.18 -2.47 -32.34
CA PRO A 146 -29.65 -1.51 -31.39
C PRO A 146 -28.17 -1.82 -31.10
N ALA A 147 -27.36 -0.78 -30.96
CA ALA A 147 -25.98 -0.87 -30.52
C ALA A 147 -25.67 0.29 -29.57
N VAL A 148 -25.09 -0.02 -28.42
CA VAL A 148 -24.64 0.95 -27.43
C VAL A 148 -23.14 1.11 -27.57
N THR A 149 -22.69 2.34 -27.80
CA THR A 149 -21.27 2.70 -27.75
C THR A 149 -20.98 3.37 -26.42
N LEU A 150 -19.97 2.90 -25.71
CA LEU A 150 -19.51 3.40 -24.42
C LEU A 150 -18.08 3.94 -24.60
N LYS A 151 -17.82 5.14 -24.10
CA LYS A 151 -16.48 5.75 -24.10
C LYS A 151 -16.08 6.02 -22.66
N LEU A 152 -15.16 5.20 -22.17
CA LEU A 152 -14.61 5.26 -20.82
C LEU A 152 -13.40 6.20 -20.82
N HIS A 153 -13.42 7.17 -19.93
CA HIS A 153 -12.27 8.01 -19.61
C HIS A 153 -11.61 7.46 -18.35
N LEU A 154 -10.33 7.15 -18.44
CA LEU A 154 -9.52 6.58 -17.37
C LEU A 154 -8.36 7.54 -17.06
N ASN A 155 -8.03 7.72 -15.79
CA ASN A 155 -6.86 8.46 -15.36
C ASN A 155 -5.73 7.47 -15.06
N GLU A 156 -4.65 7.57 -15.82
CA GLU A 156 -3.45 6.78 -15.67
C GLU A 156 -2.25 7.73 -15.52
N ASN A 157 -1.69 7.81 -14.31
CA ASN A 157 -0.51 8.63 -14.02
C ASN A 157 -0.61 10.08 -14.55
N GLU A 158 -1.71 10.76 -14.23
CA GLU A 158 -2.04 12.13 -14.66
C GLU A 158 -2.43 12.30 -16.14
N ASN A 159 -2.25 11.27 -16.97
CA ASN A 159 -2.75 11.25 -18.33
C ASN A 159 -4.18 10.70 -18.39
N GLN A 160 -5.04 11.37 -19.16
CA GLN A 160 -6.38 10.87 -19.46
C GLN A 160 -6.31 9.94 -20.67
N THR A 161 -6.55 8.65 -20.46
CA THR A 161 -6.70 7.67 -21.53
C THR A 161 -8.18 7.41 -21.80
N THR A 162 -8.51 7.10 -23.06
CA THR A 162 -9.90 6.79 -23.43
C THR A 162 -10.00 5.39 -24.02
N LYS A 163 -11.01 4.63 -23.63
CA LYS A 163 -11.33 3.32 -24.18
C LYS A 163 -12.75 3.31 -24.71
N ILE A 164 -12.91 2.95 -25.96
CA ILE A 164 -14.22 2.87 -26.63
C ILE A 164 -14.61 1.39 -26.74
N LEU A 165 -15.85 1.10 -26.35
CA LEU A 165 -16.45 -0.21 -26.36
C LEU A 165 -17.81 -0.11 -27.06
N GLN A 166 -18.18 -1.15 -27.81
CA GLN A 166 -19.51 -1.24 -28.40
C GLN A 166 -20.14 -2.57 -28.00
N THR A 167 -21.40 -2.53 -27.61
CA THR A 167 -22.13 -3.68 -27.09
C THR A 167 -23.60 -3.63 -27.50
N ASP A 168 -24.29 -4.77 -27.49
CA ASP A 168 -25.74 -4.81 -27.62
C ASP A 168 -26.42 -4.59 -26.25
N PRO A 169 -27.70 -4.21 -26.22
CA PRO A 169 -28.40 -3.96 -24.96
C PRO A 169 -28.46 -5.16 -24.00
N ALA A 170 -28.50 -6.39 -24.51
CA ALA A 170 -28.57 -7.58 -23.65
C ALA A 170 -27.23 -7.82 -22.95
N THR A 171 -26.13 -7.68 -23.67
CA THR A 171 -24.78 -7.73 -23.08
C THR A 171 -24.54 -6.60 -22.09
N LEU A 172 -25.06 -5.38 -22.34
CA LEU A 172 -24.99 -4.28 -21.38
C LEU A 172 -25.73 -4.60 -20.07
N LEU A 173 -26.93 -5.18 -20.14
CA LEU A 173 -27.68 -5.61 -18.96
C LEU A 173 -26.90 -6.68 -18.18
N HIS A 174 -26.29 -7.63 -18.88
CA HIS A 174 -25.44 -8.63 -18.24
C HIS A 174 -24.24 -7.98 -17.53
N LEU A 175 -23.57 -7.01 -18.18
CA LEU A 175 -22.45 -6.29 -17.59
C LEU A 175 -22.86 -5.55 -16.31
N ILE A 176 -24.01 -4.87 -16.31
CA ILE A 176 -24.55 -4.20 -15.12
C ILE A 176 -24.75 -5.22 -13.99
N GLN A 177 -25.39 -6.35 -14.28
CA GLN A 177 -25.62 -7.40 -13.29
C GLN A 177 -24.32 -7.94 -12.70
N GLN A 178 -23.29 -8.16 -13.53
CA GLN A 178 -21.98 -8.62 -13.05
C GLN A 178 -21.30 -7.56 -12.18
N MET A 179 -21.40 -6.27 -12.54
CA MET A 179 -20.85 -5.18 -11.72
C MET A 179 -21.58 -5.05 -10.38
N GLU A 180 -22.91 -5.21 -10.35
CA GLU A 180 -23.70 -5.21 -9.11
C GLU A 180 -23.33 -6.39 -8.20
N GLN A 181 -23.13 -7.57 -8.78
CA GLN A 181 -22.65 -8.75 -8.05
C GLN A 181 -21.27 -8.50 -7.44
N ALA A 182 -20.32 -7.96 -8.21
CA ALA A 182 -19.00 -7.60 -7.71
C ALA A 182 -19.05 -6.56 -6.58
N LEU A 183 -19.93 -5.55 -6.69
CA LEU A 183 -20.18 -4.58 -5.61
C LEU A 183 -20.79 -5.25 -4.37
N GLY A 184 -21.62 -6.27 -4.56
CA GLY A 184 -22.15 -7.10 -3.48
C GLY A 184 -21.05 -7.90 -2.78
N GLU A 185 -20.15 -8.51 -3.54
CA GLU A 185 -19.01 -9.29 -3.00
C GLU A 185 -18.06 -8.42 -2.17
N MET A 186 -17.81 -7.17 -2.58
CA MET A 186 -17.02 -6.23 -1.78
C MET A 186 -17.58 -6.01 -0.36
N LYS A 187 -18.89 -6.20 -0.15
CA LYS A 187 -19.53 -6.06 1.17
C LYS A 187 -19.36 -7.32 2.04
N THR A 188 -18.86 -8.42 1.50
CA THR A 188 -18.65 -9.66 2.27
C THR A 188 -17.56 -9.49 3.32
N ASN A 189 -17.63 -10.29 4.38
CA ASN A 189 -16.62 -10.26 5.45
C ASN A 189 -15.23 -10.64 4.94
N HIS A 190 -15.13 -11.51 3.94
CA HIS A 190 -13.86 -11.91 3.33
C HIS A 190 -13.21 -10.74 2.58
N CYS A 191 -13.93 -10.10 1.65
CA CYS A 191 -13.40 -8.95 0.92
C CYS A 191 -13.12 -7.76 1.84
N ARG A 192 -13.94 -7.52 2.86
CA ARG A 192 -13.66 -6.48 3.88
C ARG A 192 -12.37 -6.74 4.66
N ARG A 193 -12.06 -8.00 4.97
CA ARG A 193 -10.78 -8.37 5.60
C ARG A 193 -9.61 -8.09 4.67
N ILE A 194 -9.73 -8.46 3.39
CA ILE A 194 -8.70 -8.20 2.38
C ILE A 194 -8.47 -6.70 2.19
N VAL A 195 -9.54 -5.90 2.00
CA VAL A 195 -9.45 -4.45 1.80
C VAL A 195 -8.81 -3.73 3.00
N ARG A 196 -9.03 -4.22 4.22
CA ARG A 196 -8.36 -3.68 5.42
C ARG A 196 -6.83 -3.88 5.38
N ASN A 197 -6.36 -4.95 4.75
CA ASN A 197 -4.94 -5.28 4.67
C ASN A 197 -4.23 -4.67 3.44
N ILE A 198 -5.00 -4.17 2.46
CA ILE A 198 -4.49 -3.59 1.20
C ILE A 198 -4.36 -2.06 1.23
N LYS A 199 -4.92 -1.37 2.25
CA LYS A 199 -4.81 0.10 2.38
C LYS A 199 -3.41 0.60 2.69
#